data_AF-A0A1S8JSD8-F1
#
_entry.id   AF-A0A1S8JSD8-F1
#
_cell.length_a   1.000
_cell.length_b   1.000
_cell.length_c   1.000
_cell.angle_alpha   90.00
_cell.angle_beta   90.00
_cell.angle_gamma   90.00
#
_symmetry.space_group_name_H-M   'P 1'
#
loop_
_entity.id
_entity.type
_entity.pdbx_description
1 polymer ?
#
loop_
_entity_poly.entity_id
_entity_poly.type
_entity_poly.pdbx_seq_one_letter_code
_entity_poly.pdbx_strand_id
1 'polypeptide(L)'
;KGASILGMFVLAALVQRWVSIKFLPVVSTVKLDKGAYIEWDKLPSGGEGIKSAFEQVNNGLALSPEKVTTLQDNLDQLIPGLAALGLTLLCMWLLKKKVSPIVIILGLFVVGVVGHVIGLL
;
A
#
# COMPACT_ATOMS: atom_id res chain seq x y z
N LYS A 1 -7.91 35.36 8.46
CA LYS A 1 -6.81 34.38 8.65
C LYS A 1 -7.32 33.00 9.11
N GLY A 2 -8.29 32.91 10.03
CA GLY A 2 -8.86 31.61 10.47
C GLY A 2 -9.51 30.76 9.36
N ALA A 3 -10.24 31.39 8.43
CA ALA A 3 -10.89 30.66 7.31
C ALA A 3 -9.90 29.94 6.39
N SER A 4 -8.71 30.51 6.15
CA SER A 4 -7.69 29.89 5.29
C SER A 4 -6.98 28.72 5.98
N ILE A 5 -6.81 28.79 7.30
CA ILE A 5 -6.19 27.72 8.11
C ILE A 5 -7.15 26.53 8.21
N LEU A 6 -8.44 26.80 8.45
CA LEU A 6 -9.48 25.77 8.46
C LEU A 6 -9.62 25.11 7.08
N GLY A 7 -9.65 25.91 6.01
CA GLY A 7 -9.72 25.38 4.65
C GLY A 7 -8.54 24.48 4.30
N MET A 8 -7.32 24.86 4.66
CA MET A 8 -6.13 24.04 4.40
C MET A 8 -6.14 22.73 5.20
N PHE A 9 -6.63 22.74 6.43
CA PHE A 9 -6.75 21.53 7.26
C PHE A 9 -7.80 20.56 6.73
N VAL A 10 -8.98 21.07 6.35
CA VAL A 10 -10.05 20.25 5.76
C VAL A 10 -9.61 19.63 4.43
N LEU A 11 -8.92 20.40 3.58
CA LEU A 11 -8.38 19.88 2.32
C LEU A 11 -7.35 18.75 2.55
N ALA A 12 -6.46 18.89 3.55
CA ALA A 12 -5.49 17.85 3.88
C ALA A 12 -6.17 16.54 4.35
N ALA A 13 -7.17 16.66 5.23
CA ALA A 13 -7.94 15.50 5.72
C ALA A 13 -8.76 14.84 4.60
N LEU A 14 -9.36 15.62 3.70
CA LEU A 14 -10.11 15.10 2.56
C LEU A 14 -9.20 14.33 1.60
N VAL A 15 -8.00 14.84 1.32
CA VAL A 15 -7.02 14.16 0.44
C VAL A 15 -6.67 12.78 0.98
N GLN A 16 -6.30 12.66 2.26
CA GLN A 16 -5.98 11.34 2.85
C GLN A 16 -7.18 10.37 2.84
N ARG A 17 -8.40 10.89 3.03
CA ARG A 17 -9.60 10.05 3.16
C ARG A 17 -10.15 9.57 1.83
N TRP A 18 -10.04 10.38 0.78
CA TRP A 18 -10.69 10.15 -0.51
C TRP A 18 -9.73 9.75 -1.64
N VAL A 19 -8.43 10.00 -1.50
CA VAL A 19 -7.42 9.56 -2.47
C VAL A 19 -6.79 8.26 -1.96
N SER A 20 -7.16 7.15 -2.58
CA SER A 20 -6.52 5.85 -2.35
C SER A 20 -5.67 5.49 -3.56
N ILE A 21 -4.36 5.42 -3.35
CA ILE A 21 -3.40 4.92 -4.35
C ILE A 21 -2.78 3.68 -3.74
N LYS A 22 -2.99 2.54 -4.39
CA LYS A 22 -2.35 1.29 -3.99
C LYS A 22 -1.27 0.97 -5.01
N PHE A 23 -0.02 1.00 -4.59
CA PHE A 23 1.10 0.51 -5.36
C PHE A 23 1.18 -1.02 -5.16
N LEU A 24 0.99 -1.75 -6.25
CA LEU A 24 1.07 -3.20 -6.27
C LEU A 24 2.50 -3.82 -6.38
N PRO A 25 3.62 -3.09 -6.63
CA PRO A 25 4.90 -3.75 -6.81
C PRO A 25 5.41 -4.27 -5.48
N VAL A 26 5.58 -5.59 -5.46
CA VAL A 26 6.33 -6.30 -4.44
C VAL A 26 7.80 -5.93 -4.60
N VAL A 27 8.35 -5.18 -3.65
CA VAL A 27 9.77 -4.77 -3.69
C VAL A 27 10.66 -5.70 -2.89
N SER A 28 10.09 -6.48 -1.99
CA SER A 28 10.83 -7.49 -1.26
C SER A 28 9.92 -8.65 -0.87
N THR A 29 10.05 -9.76 -1.61
CA THR A 29 9.72 -11.08 -1.09
C THR A 29 10.87 -11.49 -0.19
N VAL A 30 10.72 -11.31 1.12
CA VAL A 30 11.68 -11.85 2.08
C VAL A 30 11.25 -13.28 2.38
N LYS A 31 12.11 -14.25 2.02
CA LYS A 31 11.96 -15.64 2.47
C LYS A 31 12.09 -15.64 3.99
N LEU A 32 11.06 -16.09 4.69
CA LEU A 32 11.11 -16.20 6.14
C LEU A 32 12.15 -17.27 6.53
N ASP A 33 12.95 -16.99 7.57
CA ASP A 33 13.90 -17.96 8.11
C ASP A 33 13.20 -19.25 8.59
N LYS A 34 13.91 -20.38 8.50
CA LYS A 34 13.41 -21.70 8.91
C LYS A 34 12.90 -21.66 10.36
N GLY A 35 11.61 -21.87 10.55
CA GLY A 35 10.94 -21.83 11.86
C GLY A 35 10.02 -20.63 12.10
N ALA A 36 9.91 -19.69 11.16
CA ALA A 36 8.95 -18.58 11.22
C ALA A 36 7.63 -18.85 10.47
N TYR A 37 7.52 -19.99 9.79
CA TYR A 37 6.34 -20.42 9.03
C TYR A 37 5.92 -21.84 9.39
N ILE A 38 4.64 -22.15 9.17
CA ILE A 38 4.08 -23.49 9.40
C ILE A 38 4.62 -24.45 8.34
N GLU A 39 5.43 -25.42 8.77
CA GLU A 39 5.92 -26.51 7.91
C GLU A 39 4.80 -27.54 7.71
N TRP A 40 3.93 -27.30 6.74
CA TRP A 40 2.78 -28.16 6.42
C TRP A 40 3.18 -29.63 6.12
N ASP A 41 4.42 -29.86 5.68
CA ASP A 41 4.99 -31.19 5.42
C ASP A 41 5.28 -32.02 6.69
N LYS A 42 5.35 -31.38 7.87
CA LYS A 42 5.60 -32.06 9.15
C LYS A 42 4.37 -32.19 10.04
N LEU A 43 3.21 -31.71 9.58
CA LEU A 43 1.96 -31.80 10.35
C LEU A 43 1.31 -33.19 10.19
N PRO A 44 0.76 -33.77 11.27
CA PRO A 44 0.02 -35.02 11.19
C PRO A 44 -1.27 -34.84 10.35
N SER A 45 -1.55 -35.78 9.46
CA SER A 45 -2.70 -35.70 8.55
C SER A 45 -4.04 -35.81 9.30
N GLY A 46 -4.98 -34.91 9.03
CA GLY A 46 -6.33 -34.93 9.61
C GLY A 46 -6.63 -33.76 10.55
N GLY A 47 -7.65 -33.90 11.41
CA GLY A 47 -8.15 -32.82 12.28
C GLY A 47 -7.14 -32.33 13.33
N GLU A 48 -6.16 -33.15 13.72
CA GLU A 48 -5.07 -32.77 14.64
C GLU A 48 -4.02 -31.86 13.98
N GLY A 49 -3.77 -32.03 12.67
CA GLY A 49 -2.91 -31.13 11.88
C GLY A 49 -3.49 -29.72 11.77
N ILE A 50 -4.81 -29.62 11.65
CA ILE A 50 -5.51 -28.34 11.61
C ILE A 50 -5.44 -27.65 12.98
N LYS A 51 -5.65 -28.38 14.07
CA LYS A 51 -5.55 -27.83 15.44
C LYS A 51 -4.14 -27.31 15.75
N SER A 52 -3.12 -28.08 15.43
CA SER A 52 -1.71 -27.69 15.64
C SER A 52 -1.27 -26.55 14.71
N ALA A 53 -1.81 -26.45 13.50
CA ALA A 53 -1.64 -25.27 12.65
C ALA A 53 -2.26 -24.02 13.28
N PHE A 54 -3.49 -24.09 13.83
CA PHE A 54 -4.12 -22.96 14.51
C PHE A 54 -3.38 -22.52 15.79
N GLU A 55 -2.85 -23.47 16.57
CA GLU A 55 -1.99 -23.15 17.72
C GLU A 55 -0.68 -22.47 17.29
N GLN A 56 -0.08 -22.92 16.18
CA GLN A 56 1.11 -22.29 15.59
C GLN A 56 0.82 -20.87 15.04
N VAL A 57 -0.34 -20.65 14.42
CA VAL A 57 -0.79 -19.30 14.03
C VAL A 57 -0.98 -18.41 15.25
N ASN A 58 -1.57 -18.92 16.33
CA ASN A 58 -1.77 -18.17 17.58
C ASN A 58 -0.44 -17.81 18.25
N ASN A 59 0.61 -18.62 18.07
CA ASN A 59 1.97 -18.34 18.51
C ASN A 59 2.74 -17.37 17.58
N GLY A 60 2.07 -16.80 16.57
CA GLY A 60 2.63 -15.76 15.71
C GLY A 60 3.40 -16.27 14.50
N LEU A 61 3.30 -17.56 14.16
CA LEU A 61 3.93 -18.13 12.97
C LEU A 61 3.13 -17.82 11.71
N ALA A 62 3.82 -17.52 10.61
CA ALA A 62 3.19 -17.22 9.34
C ALA A 62 2.66 -18.50 8.66
N LEU A 63 1.46 -18.43 8.08
CA LEU A 63 0.88 -19.55 7.30
C LEU A 63 1.61 -19.81 5.98
N SER A 64 2.40 -18.82 5.52
CA SER A 64 3.12 -18.84 4.24
C SER A 64 4.61 -18.53 4.46
N PRO A 65 5.52 -19.25 3.77
CA PRO A 65 6.99 -19.07 3.89
C PRO A 65 7.52 -17.75 3.30
N GLU A 66 6.65 -16.99 2.64
CA GLU A 66 6.99 -15.74 1.99
C GLU A 66 6.19 -14.61 2.60
N LYS A 67 6.88 -13.71 3.31
CA LYS A 67 6.29 -12.43 3.71
C LYS A 67 6.53 -11.46 2.57
N VAL A 68 5.52 -11.31 1.74
CA VAL A 68 5.48 -10.28 0.71
C VAL A 68 5.35 -8.94 1.43
N THR A 69 6.48 -8.24 1.57
CA THR A 69 6.48 -6.84 1.98
C THR A 69 6.42 -5.99 0.73
N THR A 70 5.31 -5.29 0.53
CA THR A 70 5.21 -4.32 -0.56
C THR A 70 5.94 -3.04 -0.17
N LEU A 71 6.39 -2.24 -1.14
CA LEU A 71 6.92 -0.89 -0.83
C LEU A 71 5.88 -0.05 -0.10
N GLN A 72 4.61 -0.30 -0.40
CA GLN A 72 3.49 0.38 0.22
C GLN A 72 3.32 0.02 1.70
N ASP A 73 3.53 -1.24 2.10
CA ASP A 73 3.48 -1.61 3.52
C ASP A 73 4.54 -0.88 4.35
N ASN A 74 5.75 -0.71 3.80
CA ASN A 74 6.79 0.09 4.46
C ASN A 74 6.41 1.58 4.52
N LEU A 75 5.85 2.11 3.44
CA LEU A 75 5.51 3.52 3.34
C LEU A 75 4.30 3.88 4.22
N ASP A 76 3.28 3.03 4.27
CA ASP A 76 2.08 3.19 5.09
C ASP A 76 2.38 2.97 6.58
N GLN A 77 3.39 2.15 6.93
CA GLN A 77 3.91 2.06 8.30
C GLN A 77 4.57 3.36 8.76
N LEU A 78 5.31 4.04 7.86
CA LEU A 78 5.96 5.30 8.18
C LEU A 78 4.96 6.47 8.20
N ILE A 79 4.20 6.63 7.12
CA ILE A 79 3.17 7.67 6.96
C ILE A 79 2.03 7.13 6.08
N PRO A 80 0.87 6.79 6.66
CA PRO A 80 -0.28 6.41 5.85
C PRO A 80 -0.67 7.57 4.93
N GLY A 81 -0.85 7.31 3.63
CA GLY A 81 -1.29 8.33 2.68
C GLY A 81 -0.22 9.28 2.13
N LEU A 82 1.08 8.97 2.30
CA LEU A 82 2.18 9.73 1.69
C LEU A 82 2.03 9.82 0.15
N ALA A 83 1.55 8.75 -0.48
CA ALA A 83 1.29 8.70 -1.92
C ALA A 83 0.28 9.76 -2.38
N ALA A 84 -0.82 9.90 -1.64
CA ALA A 84 -1.86 10.88 -1.91
C ALA A 84 -1.31 12.31 -1.77
N LEU A 85 -0.51 12.57 -0.72
CA LEU A 85 0.15 13.86 -0.53
C LEU A 85 1.12 14.17 -1.69
N GLY A 86 1.95 13.20 -2.09
CA GLY A 86 2.86 13.35 -3.23
C GLY A 86 2.12 13.72 -4.52
N LEU A 87 0.99 13.06 -4.81
CA LEU A 87 0.16 13.38 -5.97
C LEU A 87 -0.39 14.82 -5.89
N THR A 88 -0.88 15.25 -4.72
CA THR A 88 -1.39 16.63 -4.58
C THR A 88 -0.31 17.68 -4.76
N LEU A 89 0.90 17.46 -4.23
CA LEU A 89 2.04 18.35 -4.43
C LEU A 89 2.46 18.38 -5.91
N LEU A 90 2.46 17.23 -6.59
CA LEU A 90 2.73 17.13 -8.02
C LEU A 90 1.70 17.92 -8.85
N CYS A 91 0.40 17.78 -8.55
CA CYS A 91 -0.65 18.55 -9.21
C CYS A 91 -0.50 20.06 -8.96
N MET A 92 -0.24 20.48 -7.72
CA MET A 92 0.01 21.90 -7.40
C MET A 92 1.24 22.45 -8.13
N TRP A 93 2.29 21.63 -8.28
CA TRP A 93 3.49 21.98 -9.01
C TRP A 93 3.23 22.12 -10.52
N LEU A 94 2.46 21.21 -11.13
CA LEU A 94 2.04 21.31 -12.54
C LEU A 94 1.17 22.55 -12.79
N LEU A 95 0.28 22.88 -11.85
CA LEU A 95 -0.52 24.12 -11.93
C LEU A 95 0.36 25.37 -11.87
N LYS A 96 1.42 25.38 -11.04
CA LYS A 96 2.43 26.47 -11.02
C LYS A 96 3.17 26.62 -12.35
N LYS A 97 3.30 25.54 -13.13
CA LYS A 97 3.89 25.54 -14.49
C LYS A 97 2.91 25.95 -15.58
N LYS A 98 1.71 26.46 -15.22
CA LYS A 98 0.62 26.81 -16.15
C LYS A 98 0.11 25.63 -16.99
N VAL A 99 0.26 24.40 -16.50
CA VAL A 99 -0.36 23.23 -17.13
C VAL A 99 -1.87 23.33 -16.88
N SER A 100 -2.67 23.13 -17.94
CA SER A 100 -4.12 23.19 -17.81
C SER A 100 -4.64 21.99 -17.01
N PRO A 101 -5.67 22.16 -16.17
CA PRO A 101 -6.26 21.06 -15.39
C PRO A 101 -6.71 19.87 -16.25
N ILE A 102 -7.19 20.14 -17.48
CA ILE A 102 -7.62 19.12 -18.43
C ILE A 102 -6.45 18.20 -18.81
N VAL A 103 -5.27 18.77 -19.07
CA VAL A 103 -4.06 17.98 -19.41
C VAL A 103 -3.60 17.15 -18.21
N ILE A 104 -3.74 17.67 -16.98
CA ILE A 104 -3.42 16.92 -15.76
C ILE A 104 -4.33 15.69 -15.64
N ILE A 105 -5.64 15.85 -15.82
CA ILE A 105 -6.60 14.74 -15.75
C ILE A 105 -6.29 13.68 -16.81
N LEU A 106 -6.06 14.10 -18.05
CA LEU A 106 -5.71 13.16 -19.14
C LEU A 106 -4.37 12.47 -18.88
N GLY A 107 -3.37 13.19 -18.37
CA GLY A 107 -2.08 12.62 -17.99
C GLY A 107 -2.22 11.58 -16.88
N LEU A 108 -3.00 11.86 -15.84
CA LEU A 108 -3.27 10.92 -14.75
C LEU A 108 -4.02 9.68 -15.23
N PHE A 109 -4.95 9.83 -16.17
CA PHE A 109 -5.66 8.70 -16.77
C PHE A 109 -4.69 7.78 -17.53
N VAL A 110 -3.83 8.36 -18.37
CA VAL A 110 -2.80 7.59 -19.11
C VAL A 110 -1.83 6.92 -18.15
N VAL A 111 -1.33 7.64 -17.14
CA VAL A 111 -0.44 7.09 -16.11
C VAL A 111 -1.11 5.95 -15.33
N GLY A 112 -2.39 6.07 -15.00
CA GLY A 112 -3.16 5.02 -14.32
C GLY A 112 -3.29 3.76 -15.17
N VAL A 113 -3.63 3.90 -16.45
CA VAL A 113 -3.74 2.76 -17.37
C VAL A 113 -2.38 2.09 -17.58
N VAL A 114 -1.33 2.86 -17.83
CA VAL A 114 0.01 2.33 -18.01
C VAL A 114 0.48 1.65 -16.72
N GLY A 115 0.28 2.29 -15.57
CA GLY A 115 0.62 1.79 -14.23
C GLY A 115 -0.05 0.47 -13.89
N HIS A 116 -1.32 0.31 -14.23
CA HIS A 116 -2.06 -0.94 -14.06
C HIS A 116 -1.55 -2.04 -15.00
N VAL A 117 -1.25 -1.72 -16.26
CA VAL A 117 -0.76 -2.71 -17.24
C VAL A 117 0.62 -3.25 -16.85
N ILE A 118 1.48 -2.41 -16.28
CA ILE A 118 2.82 -2.82 -15.81
C ILE A 118 2.82 -3.40 -14.38
N GLY A 119 1.66 -3.46 -13.72
CA GLY A 119 1.50 -4.00 -12.36
C GLY A 119 2.11 -3.15 -11.24
N LEU A 120 2.30 -1.84 -11.47
CA LEU A 120 2.80 -0.90 -10.46
C LEU A 120 1.67 -0.24 -9.64
N LEU A 121 0.42 -0.28 -10.12
CA LEU A 121 -0.73 0.46 -9.57
C LEU A 121 -2.02 -0.35 -9.67
#